data_AF-A0A0R3CXH7-F1
#
_entry.id   AF-A0A0R3CXH7-F1
#
_cell.length_a   1.000
_cell.length_b   1.000
_cell.length_c   1.000
_cell.angle_alpha   90.00
_cell.angle_beta   90.00
_cell.angle_gamma   90.00
#
_symmetry.space_group_name_H-M   'P 1'
#
loop_
_entity.id
_entity.type
_entity.pdbx_description
1 polymer ?
#
loop_
_entity_poly.entity_id
_entity_poly.type
_entity_poly.pdbx_seq_one_letter_code
_entity_poly.pdbx_strand_id
1 'polypeptide(L)' 'MLQHFIETKEALKRLRTDQDGVVSFEYIIVAVCIIGAVSAVFGVGAGGAIGTALTGGITAITTAFTAAV' A
#
# COMPACT_ATOMS: atom_id res chain seq x y z
N MET A 1 -22.25 -14.37 -37.81
CA MET A 1 -22.60 -14.49 -36.37
C MET A 1 -21.85 -15.61 -35.66
N LEU A 2 -21.87 -16.86 -36.16
CA LEU A 2 -21.18 -17.98 -35.51
C LEU A 2 -19.66 -17.79 -35.38
N GLN A 3 -19.03 -17.21 -36.41
CA GLN A 3 -17.60 -16.89 -36.41
C GLN A 3 -17.20 -15.92 -35.28
N HIS A 4 -17.91 -14.80 -35.15
CA HIS A 4 -17.65 -13.84 -34.06
C HIS A 4 -17.89 -14.42 -32.68
N PHE A 5 -18.86 -15.32 -32.53
CA PHE A 5 -19.09 -16.03 -31.27
C PHE A 5 -17.89 -16.93 -30.90
N ILE A 6 -17.29 -17.59 -31.89
CA ILE A 6 -16.10 -18.41 -31.70
C ILE A 6 -14.88 -17.53 -31.37
N GLU A 7 -14.65 -16.46 -32.14
CA GLU A 7 -13.55 -15.50 -31.90
C GLU A 7 -13.61 -14.88 -30.50
N THR A 8 -14.81 -14.46 -30.06
CA THR A 8 -15.01 -13.87 -28.73
C THR A 8 -14.76 -14.90 -27.62
N LYS A 9 -15.20 -16.15 -27.82
CA LYS A 9 -14.99 -17.24 -26.84
C LYS A 9 -13.52 -17.63 -26.73
N GLU A 10 -12.76 -17.58 -27.83
CA GLU A 10 -11.32 -17.84 -27.80
C GLU A 10 -10.52 -16.71 -27.13
N ALA A 11 -10.88 -15.45 -27.38
CA ALA A 11 -10.30 -14.31 -26.70
C ALA A 11 -10.51 -14.41 -25.18
N LEU A 12 -11.73 -14.75 -24.73
CA LEU A 12 -12.05 -14.95 -23.31
C LEU A 12 -11.27 -16.11 -22.67
N LYS A 13 -11.07 -17.21 -23.40
CA LYS A 13 -10.22 -18.31 -22.93
C LYS A 13 -8.77 -17.87 -22.78
N ARG A 14 -8.24 -17.12 -23.76
CA ARG A 14 -6.88 -16.57 -23.70
C ARG A 14 -6.70 -15.65 -22.50
N LEU A 15 -7.61 -14.70 -22.28
CA LEU A 15 -7.60 -13.82 -21.10
C LEU A 15 -7.62 -14.59 -19.78
N ARG A 16 -8.34 -15.73 -19.71
CA ARG A 16 -8.36 -16.57 -18.51
C ARG A 16 -7.05 -17.32 -18.27
N THR A 17 -6.29 -17.59 -19.32
CA THR A 17 -4.99 -18.28 -19.24
C THR A 17 -3.82 -17.30 -19.23
N ASP A 18 -4.11 -16.00 -19.36
CA ASP A 18 -3.13 -14.93 -19.44
C ASP A 18 -2.55 -14.67 -18.04
N GLN A 19 -1.49 -15.42 -17.74
CA GLN A 19 -0.76 -15.28 -16.48
C GLN A 19 -0.09 -13.91 -16.36
N ASP A 20 0.21 -13.23 -17.46
CA ASP A 20 0.79 -11.87 -17.42
C ASP A 20 -0.19 -10.87 -16.80
N GLY A 21 -1.50 -11.04 -17.02
CA GLY A 21 -2.54 -10.25 -16.37
C GLY A 21 -2.68 -10.57 -14.87
N VAL A 22 -2.64 -11.84 -14.49
CA VAL A 22 -2.74 -12.29 -13.09
C VAL A 22 -1.55 -11.79 -12.26
N VAL A 23 -0.34 -11.88 -12.82
CA VAL A 23 0.88 -11.37 -12.22
C VAL A 23 0.83 -9.84 -12.10
N SER A 24 0.28 -9.14 -13.09
CA SER A 24 0.10 -7.68 -13.04
C SER A 24 -0.88 -7.24 -11.94
N PHE A 25 -2.01 -7.94 -11.78
CA PHE A 25 -2.97 -7.63 -10.70
C PHE A 25 -2.39 -7.90 -9.31
N GLU A 26 -1.64 -8.99 -9.15
CA GLU A 26 -0.97 -9.31 -7.89
C GLU A 26 0.05 -8.24 -7.51
N TYR A 27 0.91 -7.81 -8.46
CA TYR A 27 1.85 -6.73 -8.21
C TYR A 27 1.17 -5.41 -7.84
N ILE A 28 0.03 -5.08 -8.45
CA ILE A 28 -0.74 -3.88 -8.09
C ILE A 28 -1.29 -3.98 -6.67
N ILE A 29 -1.85 -5.13 -6.28
CA ILE A 29 -2.39 -5.35 -4.93
C ILE A 29 -1.27 -5.24 -3.89
N VAL A 30 -0.12 -5.90 -4.13
CA VAL A 30 1.05 -5.82 -3.25
C VAL A 30 1.56 -4.38 -3.14
N ALA A 31 1.64 -3.63 -4.24
CA ALA A 31 2.06 -2.23 -4.21
C ALA A 31 1.14 -1.37 -3.34
N VAL A 32 -0.18 -1.54 -3.46
CA VAL A 32 -1.16 -0.81 -2.63
C VAL A 32 -1.03 -1.20 -1.15
N CYS A 33 -0.81 -2.47 -0.84
CA CYS A 33 -0.56 -2.93 0.53
C CYS A 33 0.72 -2.30 1.13
N ILE A 34 1.80 -2.21 0.35
CA ILE A 34 3.04 -1.56 0.80
C ILE A 34 2.81 -0.06 1.04
N ILE A 35 2.14 0.64 0.12
CA ILE A 35 1.82 2.07 0.28
C ILE A 35 0.95 2.28 1.53
N GLY A 36 -0.04 1.40 1.77
CA GLY A 36 -0.87 1.43 2.97
C GLY A 36 -0.07 1.24 4.26
N ALA A 37 0.83 0.25 4.31
CA ALA A 37 1.68 0.01 5.47
C ALA A 37 2.65 1.18 5.74
N VAL A 38 3.32 1.68 4.69
CA VAL A 38 4.25 2.81 4.80
C VAL A 38 3.51 4.08 5.22
N SER A 39 2.34 4.36 4.63
CA SER A 39 1.53 5.53 5.02
C SER A 39 0.97 5.42 6.44
N ALA A 40 0.67 4.23 6.95
CA ALA A 40 0.27 4.07 8.35
C ALA A 40 1.44 4.33 9.32
N VAL A 41 2.64 3.87 8.99
CA VAL A 41 3.84 4.01 9.83
C VAL A 41 4.37 5.44 9.80
N PHE A 42 4.46 6.04 8.62
CA PHE A 42 5.06 7.36 8.40
C PHE A 42 4.04 8.50 8.33
N GLY A 43 2.76 8.22 8.10
CA GLY A 43 1.71 9.22 7.94
C GLY A 43 1.80 9.95 6.60
N VAL A 44 0.77 10.76 6.30
CA VAL A 44 0.86 11.82 5.29
C VAL A 44 1.35 13.07 6.02
N GLY A 45 2.67 13.20 6.19
CA GLY A 45 3.30 14.28 6.96
C GLY A 45 3.71 13.85 8.39
N ALA A 46 3.85 14.80 9.32
CA ALA A 46 4.40 14.55 10.67
C ALA A 46 3.50 13.73 11.62
N GLY A 47 2.35 13.23 11.14
CA GLY A 47 1.34 12.53 11.95
C GLY A 47 1.44 11.00 11.97
N GLY A 48 2.48 10.40 11.39
CA GLY A 48 2.69 8.95 11.43
C GLY A 48 3.01 8.44 12.84
N ALA A 49 2.78 7.14 13.08
CA ALA A 49 3.07 6.49 14.37
C ALA A 49 4.50 6.75 14.87
N ILE A 50 5.49 6.76 13.96
CA ILE A 50 6.88 7.10 14.29
C ILE A 50 7.01 8.57 14.72
N GLY A 51 6.39 9.48 13.98
CA GLY A 51 6.42 10.92 14.28
C GLY A 51 5.83 11.21 15.66
N THR A 52 4.66 10.63 15.96
CA THR A 52 4.01 10.76 17.27
C THR A 52 4.87 10.20 18.40
N ALA A 53 5.47 9.02 18.22
CA ALA A 53 6.34 8.42 19.23
C ALA A 53 7.59 9.28 19.49
N LEU A 54 8.22 9.80 18.44
CA LEU A 54 9.41 10.63 18.56
C LEU A 54 9.10 11.97 19.22
N THR A 55 8.01 12.64 18.81
CA THR A 55 7.56 13.89 19.45
C THR A 55 7.23 13.66 20.92
N GLY A 56 6.51 12.58 21.26
CA GLY A 56 6.20 12.24 22.64
C GLY A 56 7.46 12.00 23.50
N GLY A 57 8.44 11.27 22.95
CA GLY A 57 9.73 11.05 23.63
C GLY A 57 10.51 12.33 23.87
N ILE A 58 10.60 13.21 22.86
CA ILE A 58 11.26 14.52 22.98
C ILE A 58 10.54 15.37 24.04
N THR A 59 9.20 15.42 24.02
CA THR A 59 8.42 16.14 25.02
C THR A 59 8.74 15.63 26.43
N ALA A 60 8.73 14.31 26.64
CA ALA A 60 9.05 13.73 27.95
C ALA A 60 10.46 14.13 28.45
N ILE A 61 11.46 14.11 27.56
CA ILE A 61 12.83 14.55 27.88
C ILE A 61 12.83 16.04 28.25
N THR A 62 12.18 16.89 27.46
CA THR A 62 12.15 18.33 27.73
C THR A 62 11.45 18.64 29.06
N THR A 63 10.35 17.96 29.37
CA THR A 63 9.64 18.11 30.65
C THR A 63 10.52 17.70 31.83
N ALA A 64 11.24 16.57 31.72
CA ALA A 64 12.15 16.13 32.76
C ALA A 64 13.29 17.14 32.99
N PHE A 65 13.83 17.72 31.91
CA PHE A 65 14.88 18.73 32.00
C PHE A 65 14.38 20.04 32.64
N THR A 66 13.20 20.52 32.24
CA THR A 66 12.58 21.71 32.84
C THR A 66 12.25 21.51 34.32
N ALA A 67 11.87 20.30 34.74
CA ALA A 67 11.61 20.00 36.14
C ALA A 67 12.89 19.91 37.00
N ALA A 68 14.04 19.68 36.38
CA ALA A 68 15.32 19.51 37.06
C ALA A 68 16.10 20.83 37.25
N VAL A 69 15.71 21.89 36.54
CA VAL A 69 16.28 23.25 36.63
C VAL A 69 15.37 24.13 37.48
#